data_AF-A0A956AAX3-F1
#
_entry.id   AF-A0A956AAX3-F1
#
_cell.length_a   1.000
_cell.length_b   1.000
_cell.length_c   1.000
_cell.angle_alpha   90.00
_cell.angle_beta   90.00
_cell.angle_gamma   90.00
#
_symmetry.space_group_name_H-M   'P 1'
#
loop_
_entity.id
_entity.type
_entity.pdbx_description
1 polymer ?
#
loop_
_entity_poly.entity_id
_entity_poly.type
_entity_poly.pdbx_seq_one_letter_code
_entity_poly.pdbx_strand_id
1 'polypeptide(L)'
;MKRSIEIATLALLLFVSGTSYARGRVDRPERWKASAKTLVELRSFGLSDTRWQMLRYKGLRLAMTLYAWPMDSVSVIDIVGYVYNEHFREWRRFCLATARRVFDAKLELDAKRGMLRVVGTGNNDLRGKTILAWNLGAITNR
;
A
#
# COMPACT_ATOMS: atom_id res chain seq x y z
N MET A 1 -2.11 -53.29 29.93
CA MET A 1 -1.12 -52.31 29.44
C MET A 1 -1.84 -51.23 28.66
N LYS A 2 -1.93 -50.02 29.24
CA LYS A 2 -2.50 -48.82 28.58
C LYS A 2 -1.43 -48.24 27.66
N ARG A 3 -1.73 -48.04 26.37
CA ARG A 3 -0.88 -47.27 25.45
C ARG A 3 -1.60 -45.97 25.12
N SER A 4 -0.91 -44.88 25.40
CA SER A 4 -1.37 -43.51 25.27
C SER A 4 -1.41 -43.06 23.81
N ILE A 5 -2.39 -42.20 23.59
CA ILE A 5 -2.72 -41.27 22.50
C ILE A 5 -1.51 -40.67 21.78
N GLU A 6 -1.56 -40.64 20.44
CA GLU A 6 -1.13 -39.48 19.65
C GLU A 6 -2.12 -39.26 18.49
N ILE A 7 -2.92 -38.20 18.61
CA ILE A 7 -3.80 -37.68 17.55
C ILE A 7 -2.91 -36.80 16.67
N ALA A 8 -2.55 -37.30 15.50
CA ALA A 8 -1.81 -36.54 14.51
C ALA A 8 -2.72 -35.47 13.89
N THR A 9 -2.47 -34.21 14.26
CA THR A 9 -3.09 -33.01 13.71
C THR A 9 -2.86 -32.94 12.20
N LEU A 10 -3.94 -33.10 11.42
CA LEU A 10 -3.94 -32.94 9.98
C LEU A 10 -3.90 -31.42 9.64
N ALA A 11 -2.71 -30.85 9.50
CA ALA A 11 -2.54 -29.50 8.96
C ALA A 11 -2.69 -29.54 7.44
N LEU A 12 -3.86 -29.13 6.95
CA LEU A 12 -4.18 -29.03 5.53
C LEU A 12 -3.32 -27.93 4.88
N LEU A 13 -2.50 -28.35 3.91
CA LEU A 13 -1.56 -27.52 3.15
C LEU A 13 -2.25 -26.36 2.41
N LEU A 14 -1.83 -25.13 2.72
CA LEU A 14 -2.03 -23.98 1.84
C LEU A 14 -1.09 -24.11 0.64
N PHE A 15 -1.65 -24.26 -0.56
CA PHE A 15 -0.92 -24.09 -1.82
C PHE A 15 -0.44 -22.64 -1.94
N VAL A 16 0.81 -22.38 -1.51
CA VAL A 16 1.56 -21.19 -1.91
C VAL A 16 2.27 -21.53 -3.21
N SER A 17 1.63 -21.26 -4.35
CA SER A 17 2.32 -21.29 -5.63
C SER A 17 3.28 -20.10 -5.68
N GLY A 18 4.54 -20.39 -5.36
CA GLY A 18 5.65 -19.45 -5.48
C GLY A 18 5.90 -19.07 -6.93
N THR A 19 5.79 -17.78 -7.23
CA THR A 19 6.62 -17.15 -8.24
C THR A 19 7.53 -16.15 -7.54
N SER A 20 8.65 -16.66 -7.04
CA SER A 20 9.77 -15.84 -6.56
C SER A 20 10.43 -15.19 -7.77
N TYR A 21 9.96 -14.00 -8.17
CA TYR A 21 10.69 -13.14 -9.10
C TYR A 21 11.74 -12.34 -8.31
N ALA A 22 12.91 -12.96 -8.09
CA ALA A 22 14.10 -12.22 -7.71
C ALA A 22 14.78 -11.67 -8.98
N ARG A 23 14.73 -10.34 -9.21
CA ARG A 23 15.84 -9.58 -9.84
C ARG A 23 15.61 -8.07 -9.81
N GLY A 24 16.64 -7.38 -9.31
CA GLY A 24 16.76 -5.93 -9.18
C GLY A 24 16.15 -5.38 -7.89
N ARG A 25 16.90 -5.39 -6.79
CA ARG A 25 16.79 -4.31 -5.80
C ARG A 25 17.33 -3.08 -6.54
N VAL A 26 16.42 -2.24 -7.02
CA VAL A 26 16.78 -0.86 -7.30
C VAL A 26 16.97 -0.27 -5.91
N ASP A 27 18.21 0.05 -5.54
CA ASP A 27 18.48 0.83 -4.33
C ASP A 27 17.84 2.20 -4.54
N ARG A 28 16.57 2.30 -4.17
CA ARG A 28 15.84 3.55 -4.20
C ARG A 28 16.24 4.31 -2.95
N PRO A 29 16.71 5.57 -3.07
CA PRO A 29 16.89 6.39 -1.89
C PRO A 29 15.58 6.40 -1.10
N GLU A 30 15.64 6.15 0.22
CA GLU A 30 14.47 6.15 1.10
C GLU A 30 13.97 7.60 1.24
N ARG A 31 13.30 8.10 0.21
CA ARG A 31 12.71 9.45 0.16
C ARG A 31 11.41 9.52 0.96
N TRP A 32 10.70 8.40 1.03
CA TRP A 32 9.49 8.29 1.83
C TRP A 32 9.90 8.10 3.28
N LYS A 33 9.78 9.14 4.10
CA LYS A 33 10.10 9.02 5.53
C LYS A 33 8.99 8.27 6.28
N ALA A 34 9.29 7.80 7.48
CA ALA A 34 8.29 7.15 8.32
C ALA A 34 7.21 8.13 8.86
N SER A 35 7.57 9.41 9.03
CA SER A 35 6.68 10.43 9.58
C SER A 35 7.00 11.84 9.10
N ALA A 36 6.03 12.75 9.20
CA ALA A 36 6.15 14.18 8.95
C ALA A 36 5.30 14.98 9.96
N LYS A 37 5.81 16.09 10.50
CA LYS A 37 5.04 16.95 11.42
C LYS A 37 4.00 17.80 10.69
N THR A 38 4.26 18.18 9.45
CA THR A 38 3.38 19.07 8.67
C THR A 38 3.02 18.48 7.32
N LEU A 39 1.94 19.00 6.70
CA LEU A 39 1.60 18.67 5.32
C LEU A 39 2.66 19.18 4.32
N VAL A 40 3.31 20.31 4.63
CA VAL A 40 4.38 20.86 3.79
C VAL A 40 5.57 19.91 3.76
N GLU A 41 5.98 19.43 4.93
CA GLU A 41 7.03 18.41 5.05
C GLU A 41 6.63 17.10 4.39
N LEU A 42 5.39 16.63 4.60
CA LEU A 42 4.93 15.40 3.94
C LEU A 42 5.03 15.49 2.42
N ARG A 43 4.64 16.64 1.86
CA ARG A 43 4.67 16.88 0.41
C ARG A 43 6.09 16.95 -0.16
N SER A 44 7.10 17.26 0.66
CA SER A 44 8.50 17.30 0.22
C SER A 44 9.16 15.91 0.12
N PHE A 45 8.50 14.84 0.57
CA PHE A 45 9.03 13.47 0.43
C PHE A 45 8.94 12.93 -1.00
N GLY A 46 8.05 13.51 -1.81
CA GLY A 46 7.92 13.22 -3.22
C GLY A 46 8.77 14.15 -4.09
N LEU A 47 8.89 13.82 -5.39
CA LEU A 47 9.37 14.79 -6.37
C LEU A 47 8.28 15.85 -6.65
N SER A 48 8.66 16.93 -7.34
CA SER A 48 7.79 18.09 -7.63
C SER A 48 6.47 17.75 -8.33
N ASP A 49 6.42 16.64 -9.07
CA ASP A 49 5.25 16.14 -9.79
C ASP A 49 4.34 15.21 -8.96
N THR A 50 4.71 14.94 -7.70
CA THR A 50 3.96 14.03 -6.82
C THR A 50 2.58 14.59 -6.49
N ARG A 51 1.54 13.92 -6.99
CA ARG A 51 0.14 14.31 -6.74
C ARG A 51 -0.42 13.65 -5.49
N TRP A 52 -0.50 14.43 -4.43
CA TRP A 52 -1.12 14.01 -3.18
C TRP A 52 -2.64 14.11 -3.23
N GLN A 53 -3.30 13.00 -2.92
CA GLN A 53 -4.73 12.90 -2.72
C GLN A 53 -5.03 12.90 -1.23
N MET A 54 -5.78 13.92 -0.79
CA MET A 54 -6.22 14.06 0.60
C MET A 54 -7.60 13.42 0.75
N LEU A 55 -7.72 12.48 1.68
CA LEU A 55 -8.96 11.74 1.91
C LEU A 55 -9.39 11.88 3.37
N ARG A 56 -10.70 11.82 3.60
CA ARG A 56 -11.29 11.78 4.95
C ARG A 56 -12.24 10.58 5.06
N TYR A 57 -12.16 9.86 6.18
CA TYR A 57 -13.06 8.74 6.46
C TYR A 57 -13.27 8.59 7.96
N LYS A 58 -14.50 8.77 8.44
CA LYS A 58 -14.87 8.64 9.87
C LYS A 58 -13.88 9.33 10.82
N GLY A 59 -13.53 10.59 10.52
CA GLY A 59 -12.57 11.37 11.32
C GLY A 59 -11.10 11.14 10.99
N LEU A 60 -10.74 10.05 10.31
CA LEU A 60 -9.38 9.85 9.80
C LEU A 60 -9.05 10.87 8.72
N ARG A 61 -7.83 11.41 8.80
CA ARG A 61 -7.22 12.21 7.74
C ARG A 61 -6.11 11.39 7.10
N LEU A 62 -6.25 11.16 5.80
CA LEU A 62 -5.33 10.35 5.02
C LEU A 62 -4.70 11.21 3.92
N ALA A 63 -3.42 10.96 3.66
CA ALA A 63 -2.69 11.53 2.54
C ALA A 63 -2.09 10.38 1.74
N MET A 64 -2.49 10.25 0.49
CA MET A 64 -2.07 9.17 -0.39
C MET A 64 -1.43 9.74 -1.64
N THR A 65 -0.46 9.03 -2.20
CA THR A 65 0.08 9.35 -3.52
C THR A 65 0.39 8.08 -4.29
N LEU A 66 0.22 8.19 -5.61
CA LEU A 66 0.64 7.20 -6.59
C LEU A 66 1.75 7.86 -7.40
N TYR A 67 2.97 7.38 -7.24
CA TYR A 67 4.13 7.96 -7.89
C TYR A 67 4.65 7.01 -8.96
N ALA A 68 4.50 7.39 -10.23
CA ALA A 68 5.06 6.64 -11.34
C ALA A 68 6.55 6.96 -11.50
N TRP A 69 7.39 5.94 -11.48
CA TRP A 69 8.81 6.09 -11.78
C TRP A 69 9.03 6.17 -13.30
N PRO A 70 9.80 7.14 -13.80
CA PRO A 70 10.27 7.13 -15.17
C PRO A 70 11.32 6.03 -15.31
N MET A 71 10.94 4.86 -15.82
CA MET A 71 11.87 3.81 -16.22
C MET A 71 11.50 3.32 -17.61
N ASP A 72 12.51 3.22 -18.48
CA ASP A 72 12.36 3.11 -19.93
C ASP A 72 11.71 1.81 -20.43
N SER A 73 11.55 0.79 -19.57
CA SER A 73 11.01 -0.52 -19.97
C SER A 73 10.06 -1.17 -18.97
N VAL A 74 9.93 -0.63 -17.76
CA VAL A 74 9.04 -1.19 -16.72
C VAL A 74 8.30 -0.06 -16.04
N SER A 75 6.98 0.00 -16.27
CA SER A 75 6.15 0.89 -15.46
C SER A 75 6.15 0.42 -14.01
N VAL A 76 6.61 1.29 -13.12
CA VAL A 76 6.64 1.07 -11.69
C VAL A 76 5.88 2.20 -11.01
N ILE A 77 4.98 1.86 -10.10
CA ILE A 77 4.25 2.82 -9.29
C ILE A 77 4.56 2.56 -7.81
N ASP A 78 5.09 3.57 -7.12
CA ASP A 78 5.11 3.62 -5.67
C ASP A 78 3.74 4.05 -5.16
N ILE A 79 3.21 3.28 -4.22
CA ILE A 79 1.93 3.51 -3.58
C ILE A 79 2.23 3.84 -2.12
N VAL A 80 1.95 5.07 -1.73
CA VAL A 80 2.36 5.60 -0.44
C VAL A 80 1.18 6.23 0.26
N GLY A 81 1.06 5.94 1.56
CA GLY A 81 -0.06 6.37 2.37
C GLY A 81 0.36 6.76 3.77
N TYR A 82 -0.17 7.91 4.21
CA TYR A 82 0.01 8.45 5.55
C TYR A 82 -1.35 8.69 6.19
N VAL A 83 -1.39 8.46 7.50
CA VAL A 83 -2.52 8.78 8.37
C VAL A 83 -2.07 9.86 9.33
N TYR A 84 -2.92 10.86 9.57
CA TYR A 84 -2.64 11.84 10.59
C TYR A 84 -2.96 11.26 11.97
N ASN A 85 -1.97 11.26 12.85
CA ASN A 85 -2.11 10.91 14.23
C ASN A 85 -2.33 12.19 15.06
N GLU A 86 -3.53 12.34 15.62
CA GLU A 86 -3.91 13.52 16.40
C GLU A 86 -3.12 13.65 17.71
N HIS A 87 -2.78 12.53 18.35
CA HIS A 87 -2.07 12.52 19.62
C HIS A 87 -0.65 13.07 19.49
N PHE A 88 0.10 12.61 18.47
CA PHE A 88 1.47 13.07 18.20
C PHE A 88 1.54 14.27 17.24
N ARG A 89 0.37 14.73 16.75
CA ARG A 89 0.20 15.80 15.76
C ARG A 89 1.12 15.62 14.55
N GLU A 90 1.14 14.41 14.00
CA GLU A 90 2.04 14.07 12.89
C GLU A 90 1.39 13.11 11.88
N TRP A 91 1.86 13.16 10.64
CA TRP A 91 1.57 12.17 9.62
C TRP A 91 2.46 10.96 9.84
N ARG A 92 1.88 9.77 9.96
CA ARG A 92 2.61 8.49 10.04
C ARG A 92 2.34 7.66 8.80
N ARG A 93 3.40 7.12 8.21
CA ARG A 93 3.32 6.22 7.06
C ARG A 93 2.65 4.92 7.50
N PHE A 94 1.52 4.58 6.91
CA PHE A 94 0.86 3.29 7.13
C PHE A 94 1.07 2.33 5.97
N CYS A 95 1.41 2.83 4.77
CA CYS A 95 1.79 1.99 3.65
C CYS A 95 2.91 2.59 2.81
N LEU A 96 3.79 1.69 2.37
CA LEU A 96 4.72 1.88 1.27
C LEU A 96 4.75 0.57 0.51
N ALA A 97 4.22 0.57 -0.70
CA ALA A 97 4.24 -0.58 -1.58
C ALA A 97 4.68 -0.17 -2.98
N THR A 98 5.24 -1.10 -3.73
CA THR A 98 5.64 -0.87 -5.11
C THR A 98 4.96 -1.90 -5.98
N ALA A 99 4.23 -1.43 -6.99
CA ALA A 99 3.63 -2.28 -8.01
C ALA A 99 4.38 -2.11 -9.33
N ARG A 100 4.60 -3.22 -10.05
CA ARG A 100 5.28 -3.26 -11.35
C ARG A 100 4.27 -3.59 -12.45
N ARG A 101 4.56 -3.18 -13.69
CA ARG A 101 3.74 -3.41 -14.90
C ARG A 101 2.33 -2.83 -14.81
N VAL A 102 2.12 -1.77 -14.03
CA VAL A 102 0.80 -1.16 -13.82
C VAL A 102 0.42 -0.15 -14.91
N PHE A 103 1.42 0.55 -15.46
CA PHE A 103 1.30 1.66 -16.43
C PHE A 103 0.60 2.89 -15.86
N ASP A 104 -0.61 2.72 -15.34
CA ASP A 104 -1.37 3.77 -14.68
C ASP A 104 -2.33 3.18 -13.63
N ALA A 105 -2.62 3.94 -12.59
CA ALA A 105 -3.54 3.55 -11.53
C ALA A 105 -4.24 4.75 -10.89
N LYS A 106 -5.38 4.48 -10.27
CA LYS A 106 -6.14 5.47 -9.49
C LYS A 106 -6.45 4.96 -8.09
N LEU A 107 -6.76 5.89 -7.19
CA LEU A 107 -7.30 5.60 -5.88
C LEU A 107 -8.82 5.59 -5.93
N GLU A 108 -9.44 4.62 -5.27
CA GLU A 108 -10.88 4.54 -5.10
C GLU A 108 -11.23 4.32 -3.63
N LEU A 109 -12.11 5.17 -3.10
CA LEU A 109 -12.64 5.04 -1.75
C LEU A 109 -14.07 4.52 -1.80
N ASP A 110 -14.27 3.29 -1.31
CA ASP A 110 -15.59 2.76 -0.98
C ASP A 110 -15.91 3.14 0.47
N ALA A 111 -16.53 4.30 0.64
CA ALA A 111 -16.87 4.84 1.95
C ALA A 111 -17.90 4.00 2.71
N LYS A 112 -18.76 3.23 2.02
CA LYS A 112 -19.75 2.36 2.67
C LYS A 112 -19.07 1.18 3.35
N ARG A 113 -18.11 0.56 2.66
CA ARG A 113 -17.35 -0.59 3.17
C ARG A 113 -16.11 -0.19 3.96
N GLY A 114 -15.75 1.09 3.97
CA GLY A 114 -14.51 1.58 4.56
C GLY A 114 -13.28 1.02 3.87
N MET A 115 -13.32 0.86 2.55
CA MET A 115 -12.23 0.28 1.77
C MET A 115 -11.57 1.34 0.89
N LEU A 116 -10.25 1.49 1.02
CA LEU A 116 -9.44 2.25 0.07
C LEU A 116 -8.75 1.27 -0.88
N ARG A 117 -8.84 1.50 -2.18
CA ARG A 117 -8.26 0.62 -3.21
C ARG A 117 -7.37 1.40 -4.15
N VAL A 118 -6.34 0.73 -4.65
CA VAL A 118 -5.60 1.14 -5.84
C VAL A 118 -6.06 0.26 -6.98
N VAL A 119 -6.58 0.86 -8.04
CA VAL A 119 -7.13 0.16 -9.20
C VAL A 119 -6.31 0.52 -10.43
N GLY A 120 -5.90 -0.49 -11.21
CA GLY A 120 -5.17 -0.27 -12.44
C GLY A 120 -6.04 0.40 -13.50
N THR A 121 -5.51 1.41 -14.16
CA THR A 121 -6.14 2.15 -15.27
C THR A 121 -5.35 2.08 -16.57
N GLY A 122 -4.10 1.60 -16.49
CA GLY A 122 -3.25 1.38 -17.65
C GLY A 122 -3.83 0.36 -18.64
N ASN A 123 -3.41 0.44 -19.89
CA ASN A 123 -3.85 -0.48 -20.94
C ASN A 123 -3.06 -1.80 -20.90
N ASN A 124 -3.37 -2.65 -19.92
CA ASN A 124 -2.70 -3.93 -19.65
C ASN A 124 -3.65 -4.92 -18.96
N ASP A 125 -3.12 -6.08 -18.57
CA ASP A 125 -3.88 -7.12 -17.85
C ASP A 125 -4.34 -6.72 -16.44
N LEU A 126 -3.87 -5.59 -15.91
CA LEU A 126 -4.25 -5.04 -14.61
C LEU A 126 -5.36 -3.98 -14.70
N ARG A 127 -5.79 -3.62 -15.91
CA ARG A 127 -6.88 -2.67 -16.13
C ARG A 127 -8.16 -3.10 -15.39
N GLY A 128 -8.70 -2.21 -14.56
CA GLY A 128 -9.89 -2.46 -13.75
C GLY A 128 -9.68 -3.40 -12.56
N LYS A 129 -8.48 -3.99 -12.40
CA LYS A 129 -8.18 -4.89 -11.28
C LYS A 129 -7.70 -4.10 -10.07
N THR A 130 -8.05 -4.59 -8.89
CA THR A 130 -7.51 -4.08 -7.63
C THR A 130 -6.07 -4.55 -7.46
N ILE A 131 -5.15 -3.60 -7.35
CA ILE A 131 -3.72 -3.84 -7.14
C ILE A 131 -3.42 -3.97 -5.66
N LEU A 132 -4.00 -3.07 -4.85
CA LEU A 132 -3.91 -3.07 -3.40
C LEU A 132 -5.24 -2.59 -2.80
N ALA A 133 -5.55 -3.08 -1.61
CA ALA A 133 -6.73 -2.66 -0.86
C ALA A 133 -6.42 -2.58 0.63
N TRP A 134 -6.99 -1.59 1.30
CA TRP A 134 -6.92 -1.41 2.74
C TRP A 134 -8.31 -1.28 3.33
N ASN A 135 -8.55 -2.00 4.41
CA ASN A 135 -9.68 -1.74 5.29
C ASN A 135 -9.32 -0.59 6.23
N LEU A 136 -9.95 0.56 6.03
CA LEU A 136 -9.69 1.77 6.81
C LEU A 136 -10.11 1.62 8.28
N GLY A 137 -11.07 0.75 8.58
CA GLY A 137 -11.43 0.41 9.97
C GLY A 137 -10.33 -0.38 10.72
N ALA A 138 -9.38 -0.98 10.00
CA ALA A 138 -8.20 -1.59 10.62
C ALA A 138 -7.08 -0.57 10.87
N ILE A 139 -7.10 0.57 10.17
CA ILE A 139 -6.13 1.66 10.33
C ILE A 139 -6.50 2.55 11.53
N THR A 140 -7.79 2.63 11.89
CA THR A 140 -8.28 3.45 13.03
C THR A 140 -7.85 2.96 14.42
N ASN A 141 -7.42 1.70 14.56
CA ASN A 141 -7.13 1.06 15.86
C ASN A 141 -5.62 1.02 16.20
N ARG A 142 -4.79 1.86 15.60
CA ARG A 142 -3.35 1.99 15.89
C ARG A 142 -2.98 3.44 16.15
#